data_AF-A0A659U9Y5-F1
#
_entry.id   AF-A0A659U9Y5-F1
#
_cell.length_a   1.000
_cell.length_b   1.000
_cell.length_c   1.000
_cell.angle_alpha   90.00
_cell.angle_beta   90.00
_cell.angle_gamma   90.00
#
_symmetry.space_group_name_H-M   'P 1'
#
loop_
_entity.id
_entity.type
_entity.pdbx_description
1 polymer ?
#
loop_
_entity_poly.entity_id
_entity_poly.type
_entity_poly.pdbx_seq_one_letter_code
_entity_poly.pdbx_strand_id
1 'polypeptide(L)'
;VEFLDTILGGMDGEVSKQFQRLLSKQGFEFKLGAKVTGVAKAKKGATVTFEPVKGGAAETIDADVVLISTGRRAFSDSLGLKEAGVEVDERGRVKTDGHLRTNVPG
;
A
#
# COMPACT_ATOMS: atom_id res chain seq x y z
N VAL A 1 3.28 10.05 -2.14
CA VAL A 1 3.33 9.99 -0.67
C VAL A 1 3.48 8.53 -0.28
N GLU A 2 4.48 8.21 0.53
CA GLU A 2 4.85 6.85 0.92
C GLU A 2 5.05 6.81 2.45
N PHE A 3 4.50 5.78 3.08
CA PHE A 3 4.58 5.59 4.52
C PHE A 3 6.00 5.23 4.95
N LEU A 4 6.68 4.39 4.18
CA LEU A 4 8.06 3.99 4.45
C LEU A 4 9.07 5.11 4.14
N ASP A 5 10.26 5.01 4.71
CA ASP A 5 11.38 5.91 4.43
C ASP A 5 12.03 5.65 3.04
N THR A 6 11.52 4.68 2.28
CA THR A 6 11.99 4.29 0.94
C THR A 6 10.82 3.87 0.05
N ILE A 7 10.98 4.06 -1.26
CA ILE A 7 10.10 3.42 -2.26
C ILE A 7 10.49 1.96 -2.45
N LEU A 8 9.61 1.18 -3.10
CA LEU A 8 9.84 -0.24 -3.44
C LEU A 8 10.20 -1.10 -2.20
N GLY A 9 9.44 -0.97 -1.11
CA GLY A 9 9.83 -1.40 0.24
C GLY A 9 10.50 -2.77 0.41
N GLY A 10 10.02 -3.83 -0.24
CA GLY A 10 10.62 -5.17 -0.12
C GLY A 10 11.85 -5.44 -1.00
N MET A 11 12.25 -4.47 -1.82
CA MET A 11 13.38 -4.57 -2.76
C MET A 11 14.69 -4.08 -2.13
N ASP A 12 15.80 -4.38 -2.80
CA ASP A 12 17.12 -3.90 -2.38
C ASP A 12 17.18 -2.37 -2.27
N GLY A 13 17.76 -1.87 -1.18
CA GLY A 13 17.77 -0.45 -0.86
C GLY A 13 18.59 0.41 -1.82
N GLU A 14 19.68 -0.13 -2.38
CA GLU A 14 20.48 0.60 -3.36
C GLU A 14 19.71 0.76 -4.67
N VAL A 15 19.08 -0.32 -5.15
CA VAL A 15 18.22 -0.30 -6.33
C VAL A 15 17.08 0.70 -6.16
N SER A 16 16.37 0.65 -5.01
CA SER A 16 15.27 1.57 -4.70
C SER A 16 15.71 3.04 -4.71
N LYS A 17 16.88 3.33 -4.14
CA LYS A 17 17.45 4.68 -4.10
C LYS A 17 17.83 5.19 -5.49
N GLN A 18 18.44 4.37 -6.33
CA GLN A 18 18.77 4.75 -7.70
C GLN A 18 17.50 4.99 -8.53
N PHE A 19 16.50 4.13 -8.38
CA PHE A 19 15.22 4.30 -9.07
C PHE A 19 14.50 5.57 -8.65
N GLN A 20 14.47 5.87 -7.34
CA GLN A 20 13.91 7.14 -6.84
C GLN A 20 14.61 8.34 -7.47
N ARG A 21 15.95 8.35 -7.52
CA ARG A 21 16.72 9.44 -8.16
C ARG A 21 16.39 9.62 -9.63
N LEU A 22 16.19 8.53 -10.37
CA LEU A 22 15.80 8.59 -11.78
C LEU A 22 14.42 9.21 -11.94
N LEU A 23 13.43 8.78 -11.16
CA LEU A 23 12.07 9.35 -11.19
C LEU A 23 12.05 10.82 -10.75
N SER A 24 12.82 11.19 -9.74
CA SER A 24 12.93 12.60 -9.33
C SER A 24 13.50 13.49 -10.44
N LYS A 25 14.47 13.01 -11.21
CA LYS A 25 14.98 13.74 -12.40
C LYS A 25 13.93 13.89 -13.50
N GLN A 26 12.92 13.02 -13.54
CA GLN A 26 11.78 13.10 -14.46
C GLN A 26 10.64 13.99 -13.93
N GLY A 27 10.80 14.61 -12.76
CA GLY A 27 9.82 15.53 -12.17
C GLY A 27 8.93 14.93 -11.09
N PHE A 28 9.19 13.71 -10.62
CA PHE A 28 8.42 13.12 -9.53
C PHE A 28 8.88 13.65 -8.16
N GLU A 29 7.92 14.18 -7.40
CA GLU A 29 8.13 14.55 -6.01
C GLU A 29 7.79 13.39 -5.06
N PHE A 30 8.71 13.10 -4.13
CA PHE A 30 8.53 12.06 -3.14
C PHE A 30 8.39 12.66 -1.74
N LYS A 31 7.28 12.36 -1.08
CA LYS A 31 7.07 12.55 0.36
C LYS A 31 7.17 11.18 1.02
N LEU A 32 8.32 10.85 1.60
CA LEU A 32 8.61 9.58 2.27
C LEU A 32 8.43 9.71 3.78
N GLY A 33 8.31 8.59 4.49
CA GLY A 33 8.08 8.60 5.93
C GLY A 33 6.79 9.34 6.30
N ALA A 34 5.79 9.30 5.43
CA ALA A 34 4.59 10.13 5.49
C ALA A 34 3.31 9.28 5.52
N LYS A 35 2.54 9.41 6.59
CA LYS A 35 1.27 8.73 6.78
C LYS A 35 0.12 9.61 6.29
N VAL A 36 -0.57 9.17 5.23
CA VAL A 36 -1.83 9.81 4.81
C VAL A 36 -2.88 9.61 5.90
N THR A 37 -3.48 10.70 6.37
CA THR A 37 -4.53 10.70 7.40
C THR A 37 -5.91 10.93 6.80
N GLY A 38 -6.00 11.49 5.59
CA GLY A 38 -7.28 11.66 4.91
C GLY A 38 -7.13 12.14 3.47
N VAL A 39 -8.17 11.88 2.69
CA VAL A 39 -8.37 12.44 1.35
C VAL A 39 -9.79 12.99 1.29
N ALA A 40 -9.91 14.29 1.04
CA ALA A 40 -11.20 14.98 0.98
C ALA A 40 -11.44 15.55 -0.42
N LYS A 41 -12.68 15.47 -0.90
CA LYS A 41 -13.06 16.10 -2.17
C LYS A 41 -13.02 17.63 -2.02
N ALA A 42 -12.37 18.30 -2.96
CA ALA A 42 -12.32 19.75 -3.02
C ALA A 42 -13.29 20.28 -4.10
N LYS A 43 -13.41 21.62 -4.25
CA LYS A 43 -14.21 22.22 -5.33
C LYS A 43 -13.74 21.77 -6.73
N LYS A 44 -12.43 21.56 -6.89
CA LYS A 44 -11.78 20.92 -8.03
C LYS A 44 -10.76 19.92 -7.49
N GLY A 45 -10.84 18.66 -7.92
CA GLY A 45 -9.94 17.61 -7.45
C GLY A 45 -10.18 17.17 -6.00
N ALA A 46 -9.09 16.89 -5.29
CA ALA A 46 -9.07 16.45 -3.91
C ALA A 46 -7.85 16.99 -3.15
N THR A 47 -8.01 17.15 -1.84
CA THR A 47 -6.95 17.51 -0.90
C THR A 47 -6.53 16.27 -0.13
N VAL A 48 -5.24 15.95 -0.16
CA VAL A 48 -4.61 14.86 0.60
C VAL A 48 -3.95 15.46 1.83
N THR A 49 -4.30 14.97 3.01
CA THR A 49 -3.66 15.33 4.28
C THR A 49 -2.75 14.18 4.74
N PHE A 50 -1.53 14.50 5.14
CA PHE A 50 -0.58 13.53 5.66
C PHE A 50 0.29 14.14 6.75
N GLU A 51 0.90 13.29 7.58
CA GLU A 51 1.80 13.69 8.65
C GLU A 51 3.07 12.82 8.66
N PRO A 52 4.21 13.33 9.15
CA PRO A 52 5.40 12.51 9.33
C PRO A 52 5.13 11.33 10.27
N VAL A 53 5.52 10.12 9.86
CA VAL A 53 5.35 8.88 10.64
C VAL A 53 6.06 8.97 12.01
N LYS A 54 7.17 9.71 12.07
CA LYS A 54 7.95 9.94 13.30
C LYS A 54 7.38 11.05 14.19
N GLY A 55 6.20 11.58 13.87
CA GLY A 55 5.57 12.71 14.54
C GLY A 55 5.99 14.05 13.92
N GLY A 56 5.06 15.01 13.92
CA GLY A 56 5.26 16.32 13.32
C GLY A 56 3.93 16.99 12.94
N ALA A 57 4.02 18.17 12.34
CA ALA A 57 2.85 18.87 11.82
C ALA A 57 2.28 18.15 10.58
N ALA A 58 0.96 18.20 10.43
CA ALA A 58 0.30 17.73 9.22
C ALA A 58 0.56 18.70 8.06
N GLU A 59 0.71 18.14 6.86
CA GLU A 59 0.83 18.84 5.59
C GLU A 59 -0.35 18.48 4.68
N THR A 60 -0.61 19.32 3.69
CA THR A 60 -1.65 19.09 2.67
C THR A 60 -1.09 19.24 1.26
N ILE A 61 -1.61 18.45 0.32
CA ILE A 61 -1.34 18.55 -1.11
C ILE A 61 -2.69 18.51 -1.85
N ASP A 62 -2.93 19.50 -2.70
CA ASP A 62 -4.07 19.51 -3.62
C ASP A 62 -3.69 18.88 -4.96
N ALA A 63 -4.59 18.06 -5.52
CA ALA A 63 -4.41 17.44 -6.83
C ALA A 63 -5.75 17.26 -7.55
N ASP A 64 -5.74 17.33 -8.89
CA ASP A 64 -6.94 17.06 -9.69
C ASP A 64 -7.43 15.61 -9.55
N VAL A 65 -6.48 14.67 -9.42
CA VAL A 65 -6.74 13.24 -9.28
C VAL A 65 -5.81 12.65 -8.23
N VAL A 66 -6.33 11.74 -7.42
CA VAL A 66 -5.57 10.98 -6.42
C VAL A 66 -5.64 9.49 -6.75
N LEU A 67 -4.49 8.85 -6.95
CA LEU A 67 -4.37 7.41 -7.15
C LEU A 67 -4.02 6.73 -5.82
N ILE A 68 -4.85 5.78 -5.38
CA ILE A 68 -4.57 4.96 -4.20
C ILE A 68 -3.95 3.63 -4.64
N SER A 69 -2.66 3.46 -4.33
CA SER A 69 -1.85 2.30 -4.75
C SER A 69 -1.07 1.69 -3.56
N THR A 70 -1.74 1.49 -2.43
CA THR A 70 -1.13 1.06 -1.15
C THR A 70 -0.90 -0.44 -1.01
N GLY A 71 -1.31 -1.23 -2.02
CA GLY A 71 -1.20 -2.68 -2.04
C GLY A 71 -2.50 -3.35 -2.42
N ARG A 72 -2.55 -4.67 -2.26
CA ARG A 72 -3.73 -5.50 -2.54
C ARG A 72 -4.04 -6.38 -1.34
N ARG A 73 -5.31 -6.71 -1.17
CA ARG A 73 -5.78 -7.73 -0.24
C ARG A 73 -6.28 -8.93 -1.01
N ALA A 74 -6.14 -10.12 -0.45
CA ALA A 74 -6.70 -11.34 -1.04
C ALA A 74 -8.23 -11.25 -1.09
N PHE A 75 -8.82 -11.74 -2.18
CA PHE A 75 -10.27 -11.84 -2.36
C PHE A 75 -10.73 -13.21 -1.85
N SER A 76 -11.05 -13.31 -0.58
CA SER A 76 -11.41 -14.58 0.09
C SER A 76 -12.73 -14.53 0.87
N ASP A 77 -13.19 -13.34 1.24
CA ASP A 77 -14.34 -13.16 2.13
C ASP A 77 -15.66 -13.71 1.55
N SER A 78 -15.82 -13.73 0.22
CA SER A 78 -17.07 -14.12 -0.47
C SER A 78 -16.98 -15.45 -1.24
N LEU A 79 -15.96 -16.27 -0.95
CA LEU A 79 -15.72 -17.53 -1.64
C LEU A 79 -16.33 -18.76 -0.95
N GLY A 80 -17.00 -18.59 0.19
CA GLY A 80 -17.57 -19.71 0.95
C GLY A 80 -16.50 -20.59 1.63
N LEU A 81 -15.30 -20.06 1.87
CA LEU A 81 -14.16 -20.82 2.42
C LEU A 81 -14.45 -21.32 3.83
N LYS A 82 -15.18 -20.54 4.62
CA LYS A 82 -15.56 -20.91 5.99
C LYS A 82 -16.47 -22.14 5.99
N GLU A 83 -17.44 -22.17 5.10
CA GLU A 83 -18.39 -23.27 4.91
C GLU A 83 -17.67 -24.52 4.39
N ALA A 84 -16.68 -24.35 3.53
CA ALA A 84 -15.83 -25.44 3.03
C ALA A 84 -14.79 -25.92 4.05
N GLY A 85 -14.60 -25.22 5.18
CA GLY A 85 -13.59 -25.54 6.20
C GLY A 85 -12.14 -25.15 5.81
N VAL A 86 -11.96 -24.30 4.80
CA VAL A 86 -10.64 -23.86 4.32
C VAL A 86 -10.10 -22.73 5.21
N GLU A 87 -8.88 -22.91 5.70
CA GLU A 87 -8.21 -21.93 6.55
C GLU A 87 -7.64 -20.74 5.76
N VAL A 88 -7.84 -19.55 6.32
CA VAL A 88 -7.20 -18.31 5.87
C VAL A 88 -6.29 -17.75 6.96
N ASP A 89 -5.24 -17.03 6.58
CA ASP A 89 -4.38 -16.32 7.52
C ASP A 89 -4.96 -14.95 7.93
N GLU A 90 -4.29 -14.26 8.86
CA GLU A 90 -4.70 -12.94 9.35
C GLU A 90 -4.76 -11.86 8.26
N ARG A 91 -4.12 -12.09 7.11
CA ARG A 91 -4.13 -11.20 5.93
C ARG A 91 -5.21 -11.59 4.92
N GLY A 92 -6.03 -12.61 5.22
CA GLY A 92 -7.09 -13.14 4.37
C GLY A 92 -6.58 -14.04 3.24
N ARG A 93 -5.32 -14.48 3.26
CA ARG A 93 -4.79 -15.40 2.23
C ARG A 93 -5.16 -16.83 2.58
N VAL A 94 -5.51 -17.64 1.59
CA VAL A 94 -5.69 -19.09 1.78
C VAL A 94 -4.37 -19.69 2.24
N LYS A 95 -4.39 -20.43 3.35
CA LYS A 95 -3.19 -21.15 3.81
C LYS A 95 -2.95 -22.36 2.93
N THR A 96 -1.71 -22.55 2.53
CA THR A 96 -1.31 -23.72 1.74
C THR A 96 -0.01 -24.32 2.25
N ASP A 97 0.20 -25.60 1.94
CA ASP A 97 1.49 -26.27 2.08
C ASP A 97 2.43 -25.95 0.90
N GLY A 98 3.61 -26.61 0.88
CA GLY A 98 4.60 -26.48 -0.20
C GLY A 98 4.16 -27.05 -1.56
N HIS A 99 3.02 -27.73 -1.61
CA HIS A 99 2.38 -28.26 -2.82
C HIS A 99 1.13 -27.47 -3.22
N LEU A 100 0.91 -26.30 -2.61
CA LEU A 100 -0.25 -25.43 -2.83
C LEU A 100 -1.60 -26.05 -2.41
N ARG A 101 -1.58 -27.09 -1.57
CA ARG A 101 -2.80 -27.70 -1.02
C ARG A 101 -3.30 -26.95 0.20
N THR A 102 -4.61 -26.85 0.35
CA THR A 102 -5.23 -26.30 1.57
C THR A 102 -5.24 -27.33 2.71
N ASN A 103 -5.76 -26.94 3.87
CA ASN A 103 -6.01 -27.87 4.98
C ASN A 103 -7.14 -28.88 4.69
N VAL A 104 -7.99 -28.61 3.70
CA VAL A 104 -9.05 -29.51 3.24
C VAL A 104 -8.51 -30.35 2.08
N PRO A 105 -8.49 -31.70 2.20
CA PRO A 105 -8.01 -32.57 1.12
C PRO A 105 -8.84 -32.42 -0.16
N GLY A 106 -8.15 -32.25 -1.29
CA GLY A 106 -8.73 -32.07 -2.63
C GLY A 106 -7.68 -31.75 -3.68
#